data_AF-A0AAD9G096-F1
#
_entry.id   AF-A0AAD9G096-F1
#
_cell.length_a   1.000
_cell.length_b   1.000
_cell.length_c   1.000
_cell.angle_alpha   90.00
_cell.angle_beta   90.00
_cell.angle_gamma   90.00
#
_symmetry.space_group_name_H-M   'P 1'
#
loop_
_entity.id
_entity.type
_entity.pdbx_description
1 polymer ?
#
loop_
_entity_poly.entity_id
_entity_poly.type
_entity_poly.pdbx_seq_one_letter_code
_entity_poly.pdbx_strand_id
1 'polypeptide(L)'
;MVCERHGDATRRRGELMRERMQVLAVRTGYPEVFSRSRSSRASAVTSTSVVVASEQVGASGSGTSSRDSSYPHHHRRTSEEIAAFSRQCEQRVALAKEKEIQALRRAEALQQERQARSQLAGEAAPAEAVQRLRERREKRRQAAEAELEALVDQQESSLDAMNIARMLSPRFQERLQFAPAVAKYSAEDERVKQLLSTTRIGSYYQ
;
A
#
# COMPACT_ATOMS: atom_id res chain seq x y z
N MET A 1 15.50 -16.02 -2.69
CA MET A 1 15.29 -15.59 -4.08
C MET A 1 14.40 -14.35 -4.07
N VAL A 2 14.97 -13.18 -4.34
CA VAL A 2 14.19 -11.93 -4.46
C VAL A 2 13.45 -12.00 -5.79
N CYS A 3 12.13 -12.00 -5.75
CA CYS A 3 11.28 -12.11 -6.94
C CYS A 3 11.61 -10.93 -7.88
N GLU A 4 12.04 -11.21 -9.12
CA GLU A 4 12.59 -10.22 -10.07
C GLU A 4 11.69 -8.97 -10.22
N ARG A 5 10.37 -9.15 -10.16
CA ARG A 5 9.37 -8.05 -10.22
C ARG A 5 9.46 -7.07 -9.04
N HIS A 6 9.92 -7.50 -7.87
CA HIS A 6 10.12 -6.64 -6.71
C HIS A 6 11.37 -5.76 -6.87
N GLY A 7 12.40 -6.29 -7.55
CA GLY A 7 13.59 -5.51 -7.91
C GLY A 7 13.26 -4.36 -8.84
N ASP A 8 12.44 -4.62 -9.86
CA ASP A 8 12.02 -3.62 -10.85
C ASP A 8 11.14 -2.53 -10.24
N ALA A 9 10.20 -2.89 -9.37
CA ALA A 9 9.37 -1.92 -8.67
C ALA A 9 10.20 -0.98 -7.77
N THR A 10 11.24 -1.53 -7.13
CA THR A 10 12.13 -0.77 -6.26
C THR A 10 13.05 0.16 -7.06
N ARG A 11 13.52 -0.30 -8.24
CA ARG A 11 14.30 0.52 -9.18
C ARG A 11 13.49 1.69 -9.73
N ARG A 12 12.29 1.44 -10.25
CA ARG A 12 11.38 2.48 -10.76
C ARG A 12 11.05 3.53 -9.69
N ARG A 13 10.80 3.09 -8.44
CA ARG A 13 10.59 4.02 -7.32
C ARG A 13 11.83 4.87 -7.04
N GLY A 14 13.02 4.29 -7.09
CA GLY A 14 14.29 5.02 -6.89
C GLY A 14 14.61 6.01 -8.01
N GLU A 15 14.24 5.70 -9.26
CA GLU A 15 14.37 6.61 -10.41
C GLU A 15 13.40 7.79 -10.28
N LEU A 16 12.13 7.52 -9.99
CA LEU A 16 11.09 8.56 -9.86
C LEU A 16 11.36 9.53 -8.70
N MET A 17 11.93 9.04 -7.59
CA MET A 17 12.34 9.89 -6.47
C MET A 17 13.57 10.75 -6.82
N ARG A 18 14.50 10.23 -7.63
CA ARG A 18 15.66 11.00 -8.11
C ARG A 18 15.25 12.12 -9.05
N GLU A 19 14.36 11.83 -10.01
CA GLU A 19 13.82 12.84 -10.92
C GLU A 19 13.09 13.96 -10.17
N ARG A 20 12.23 13.60 -9.21
CA ARG A 20 11.56 14.60 -8.35
C ARG A 20 12.54 15.45 -7.56
N MET A 21 13.59 14.85 -7.02
CA MET A 21 14.62 15.56 -6.26
C MET A 21 15.41 16.52 -7.16
N GLN A 22 15.73 16.12 -8.39
CA GLN A 22 16.39 16.99 -9.37
C GLN A 22 15.49 18.18 -9.76
N VAL A 23 14.21 17.95 -10.02
CA VAL A 23 13.24 19.01 -10.33
C VAL A 23 13.10 19.99 -9.16
N LEU A 24 13.08 19.48 -7.92
CA LEU A 24 13.06 20.33 -6.73
C LEU A 24 14.36 21.12 -6.59
N ALA A 25 15.52 20.50 -6.77
CA ALA A 25 16.83 21.17 -6.68
C ALA A 25 16.97 22.31 -7.70
N VAL A 26 16.56 22.08 -8.95
CA VAL A 26 16.53 23.10 -10.01
C VAL A 26 15.57 24.24 -9.65
N ARG A 27 14.40 23.91 -9.09
CA ARG A 27 13.38 24.92 -8.72
C ARG A 27 13.77 25.75 -7.50
N THR A 28 14.49 25.17 -6.54
CA THR A 28 14.85 25.84 -5.28
C THR A 28 16.27 26.40 -5.27
N GLY A 29 17.03 26.24 -6.36
CA GLY A 29 18.42 26.73 -6.47
C GLY A 29 19.38 26.10 -5.45
N TYR A 30 19.06 24.90 -4.94
CA TYR A 30 19.86 24.22 -3.93
C TYR A 30 21.03 23.50 -4.61
N PRO A 31 22.30 23.77 -4.27
CA PRO A 31 23.42 23.04 -4.83
C PRO A 31 23.43 21.59 -4.30
N GLU A 32 23.53 20.62 -5.20
CA GLU A 32 23.77 19.21 -4.87
C GLU A 32 25.11 19.06 -4.12
N VAL A 33 25.08 19.14 -2.79
CA VAL A 33 26.27 18.85 -1.98
C VAL A 33 25.92 17.99 -0.77
N PHE A 34 25.11 16.94 -0.96
CA PHE A 34 25.05 15.84 0.00
C PHE A 34 24.94 14.49 -0.72
N SER A 35 25.84 14.27 -1.67
CA SER A 35 26.19 12.93 -2.12
C SER A 35 26.85 12.20 -0.95
N ARG A 36 26.16 11.22 -0.38
CA ARG A 36 26.67 10.35 0.69
C ARG A 36 28.04 9.77 0.33
N SER A 37 29.09 10.20 1.03
CA SER A 37 30.40 9.54 0.99
C SER A 37 30.34 8.16 1.64
N ARG A 38 30.75 7.13 0.89
CA ARG A 38 31.14 5.82 1.42
C ARG A 38 32.42 5.98 2.25
N SER A 39 32.47 5.25 3.37
CA SER A 39 33.54 5.20 4.38
C SER A 39 34.92 4.82 3.84
N SER A 40 35.97 5.59 4.18
CA SER A 40 37.30 5.07 4.57
C SER A 40 38.18 6.15 5.24
N ARG A 41 38.40 5.98 6.55
CA ARG A 41 39.67 6.12 7.33
C ARG A 41 40.63 7.30 7.04
N ALA A 42 40.82 8.13 8.09
CA ALA A 42 42.08 8.71 8.61
C ALA A 42 42.14 10.25 8.74
N SER A 43 42.57 10.64 9.95
CA SER A 43 43.21 11.88 10.38
C SER A 43 42.34 13.06 10.82
N ALA A 44 42.74 13.53 12.01
CA ALA A 44 42.05 14.43 12.91
C ALA A 44 42.35 15.92 12.63
N VAL A 45 41.67 16.76 13.44
CA VAL A 45 41.98 18.18 13.76
C VAL A 45 41.42 19.15 12.69
N THR A 46 40.59 20.16 12.96
CA THR A 46 40.35 20.96 14.18
C THR A 46 38.92 21.53 14.16
N SER A 47 38.35 21.69 15.35
CA SER A 47 37.12 22.41 15.65
C SER A 47 37.30 23.93 15.51
N THR A 48 36.33 24.63 14.93
CA THR A 48 35.93 25.99 15.37
C THR A 48 34.46 26.24 15.04
N SER A 49 33.65 26.38 16.08
CA SER A 49 32.30 26.93 16.04
C SER A 49 32.37 28.42 16.31
N VAL A 50 31.79 29.27 15.47
CA VAL A 50 31.31 30.59 15.88
C VAL A 50 30.05 30.94 15.07
N VAL A 51 29.06 31.45 15.79
CA VAL A 51 27.72 31.86 15.33
C VAL A 51 27.65 33.40 15.32
N VAL A 52 26.76 33.96 14.49
CA VAL A 52 26.19 35.35 14.53
C VAL A 52 27.18 36.42 14.03
N ALA A 53 26.85 37.47 13.27
CA ALA A 53 25.65 38.28 13.12
C ALA A 53 25.58 38.97 11.74
N SER A 54 24.38 39.49 11.43
CA SER A 54 23.99 40.53 10.47
C SER A 54 25.06 41.51 9.96
N GLU A 55 24.92 41.98 8.71
CA GLU A 55 24.75 43.41 8.38
C GLU A 55 24.48 43.66 6.88
N GLN A 56 23.49 44.54 6.62
CA GLN A 56 23.38 45.59 5.59
C GLN A 56 23.59 45.20 4.11
N VAL A 57 22.54 45.17 3.27
CA VAL A 57 21.92 46.33 2.57
C VAL A 57 22.93 47.21 1.84
N GLY A 58 22.87 47.20 0.50
CA GLY A 58 23.52 48.20 -0.34
C GLY A 58 23.37 47.90 -1.83
N ALA A 59 22.28 48.35 -2.45
CA ALA A 59 22.21 48.52 -3.90
C ALA A 59 21.76 49.95 -4.21
N SER A 60 22.79 50.78 -4.41
CA SER A 60 22.92 51.92 -5.33
C SER A 60 21.66 52.57 -5.91
N GLY A 61 21.56 53.87 -5.69
CA GLY A 61 20.55 54.75 -6.24
C GLY A 61 20.80 55.27 -7.65
N SER A 62 19.73 55.87 -8.15
CA SER A 62 19.57 56.82 -9.25
C SER A 62 18.17 57.38 -8.98
N GLY A 63 17.90 58.65 -8.70
CA GLY A 63 18.54 59.90 -9.09
C GLY A 63 17.37 60.83 -9.44
N THR A 64 17.41 62.07 -8.93
CA THR A 64 16.43 63.16 -9.19
C THR A 64 15.06 62.97 -8.52
N SER A 65 14.31 63.99 -8.11
CA SER A 65 14.48 65.40 -7.77
C SER A 65 13.10 65.83 -7.23
N SER A 66 13.04 67.00 -6.61
CA SER A 66 11.81 67.66 -6.14
C SER A 66 11.16 67.08 -4.87
N ARG A 67 11.57 67.70 -3.76
CA ARG A 67 10.67 67.97 -2.63
C ARG A 67 9.51 68.85 -3.13
N ASP A 68 8.43 68.22 -3.54
CA ASP A 68 7.10 68.81 -3.45
C ASP A 68 6.29 67.96 -2.48
N SER A 69 6.55 68.18 -1.19
CA SER A 69 5.69 67.73 -0.10
C SER A 69 4.41 68.59 -0.09
N SER A 70 3.63 68.51 -1.17
CA SER A 70 2.22 68.85 -1.10
C SER A 70 1.48 67.58 -0.70
N TYR A 71 1.11 67.48 0.57
CA TYR A 71 0.06 66.55 0.96
C TYR A 71 -1.15 66.93 0.10
N PRO A 72 -1.63 66.07 -0.82
CA PRO A 72 -2.92 66.33 -1.42
C PRO A 72 -3.88 66.35 -0.23
N HIS A 73 -4.53 67.51 -0.05
CA HIS A 73 -5.52 67.73 0.97
C HIS A 73 -6.25 66.43 1.29
N HIS A 74 -6.27 66.04 2.56
CA HIS A 74 -7.29 65.12 3.03
C HIS A 74 -8.63 65.78 2.70
N HIS A 75 -9.16 65.51 1.51
CA HIS A 75 -10.53 65.84 1.18
C HIS A 75 -11.33 65.19 2.31
N ARG A 76 -11.95 66.03 3.15
CA ARG A 76 -12.92 65.58 4.13
C ARG A 76 -13.99 64.89 3.33
N ARG A 77 -13.90 63.56 3.26
CA ARG A 77 -14.92 62.74 2.62
C ARG A 77 -16.24 63.14 3.22
N THR A 78 -17.21 63.42 2.37
CA THR A 78 -18.56 63.70 2.83
C THR A 78 -19.07 62.49 3.62
N SER A 79 -19.97 62.71 4.58
CA SER A 79 -20.55 61.60 5.37
C SER A 79 -21.16 60.52 4.47
N GLU A 80 -21.68 60.92 3.31
CA GLU A 80 -22.22 60.04 2.27
C GLU A 80 -21.14 59.20 1.57
N GLU A 81 -19.98 59.76 1.25
CA GLU A 81 -18.84 59.02 0.67
C GLU A 81 -18.26 57.98 1.65
N ILE A 82 -18.24 58.30 2.95
CA ILE A 82 -17.79 57.37 3.99
C ILE A 82 -18.76 56.19 4.09
N ALA A 83 -20.06 56.46 4.07
CA ALA A 83 -21.10 55.42 4.09
C ALA A 83 -21.12 54.57 2.80
N ALA A 84 -20.84 55.17 1.64
CA ALA A 84 -20.71 54.43 0.39
C ALA A 84 -19.47 53.50 0.41
N PHE A 85 -18.35 53.99 0.92
CA PHE A 85 -17.12 53.20 1.06
C PHE A 85 -17.28 52.06 2.08
N SER A 86 -18.00 52.27 3.19
CA SER A 86 -18.28 51.22 4.17
C SER A 86 -19.14 50.11 3.54
N ARG A 87 -20.20 50.46 2.80
CA ARG A 87 -21.03 49.49 2.06
C ARG A 87 -20.22 48.71 1.03
N GLN A 88 -19.33 49.36 0.28
CA GLN A 88 -18.45 48.68 -0.66
C GLN A 88 -17.47 47.72 0.06
N CYS A 89 -16.93 48.12 1.21
CA CYS A 89 -16.11 47.23 2.03
C CYS A 89 -16.90 46.00 2.50
N GLU A 90 -18.11 46.21 3.02
CA GLU A 90 -19.01 45.13 3.47
C GLU A 90 -19.34 44.15 2.33
N GLN A 91 -19.65 44.66 1.13
CA GLN A 91 -19.89 43.84 -0.06
C GLN A 91 -18.67 43.00 -0.46
N ARG A 92 -17.46 43.58 -0.43
CA ARG A 92 -16.23 42.81 -0.70
C ARG A 92 -15.99 41.71 0.32
N VAL A 93 -16.25 41.99 1.60
CA VAL A 93 -16.13 41.00 2.68
C VAL A 93 -17.16 39.88 2.51
N ALA A 94 -18.40 40.22 2.16
CA ALA A 94 -19.45 39.24 1.89
C ALA A 94 -19.06 38.31 0.73
N LEU A 95 -18.60 38.86 -0.40
CA LEU A 95 -18.13 38.09 -1.55
C LEU A 95 -16.91 37.22 -1.22
N ALA A 96 -15.98 37.71 -0.40
CA ALA A 96 -14.83 36.92 0.05
C ALA A 96 -15.27 35.73 0.90
N LYS A 97 -16.19 35.94 1.85
CA LYS A 97 -16.77 34.88 2.68
C LYS A 97 -17.52 33.85 1.86
N GLU A 98 -18.33 34.28 0.89
CA GLU A 98 -19.03 33.36 -0.01
C GLU A 98 -18.08 32.51 -0.84
N LYS A 99 -17.00 33.10 -1.37
CA LYS A 99 -15.96 32.36 -2.11
C LYS A 99 -15.26 31.34 -1.22
N GLU A 100 -14.97 31.70 0.03
CA GLU A 100 -14.36 30.80 1.01
C GLU A 100 -15.29 29.63 1.34
N ILE A 101 -16.58 29.90 1.60
CA ILE A 101 -17.60 28.86 1.83
C ILE A 101 -17.71 27.93 0.61
N GLN A 102 -17.71 28.48 -0.60
CA GLN A 102 -17.74 27.67 -1.82
C GLN A 102 -16.46 26.83 -1.99
N ALA A 103 -15.29 27.37 -1.66
CA ALA A 103 -14.03 26.65 -1.71
C ALA A 103 -14.01 25.48 -0.71
N LEU A 104 -14.50 25.70 0.52
CA LEU A 104 -14.63 24.65 1.54
C LEU A 104 -15.57 23.54 1.07
N ARG A 105 -16.76 23.88 0.56
CA ARG A 105 -17.71 22.89 0.01
C ARG A 105 -17.10 22.06 -1.12
N ARG A 106 -16.33 22.67 -2.01
CA ARG A 106 -15.64 21.95 -3.10
C ARG A 106 -14.55 21.03 -2.56
N ALA A 107 -13.79 21.48 -1.55
CA ALA A 107 -12.76 20.67 -0.91
C ALA A 107 -13.37 19.44 -0.21
N GLU A 108 -14.48 19.63 0.51
CA GLU A 108 -15.24 18.56 1.15
C GLU A 108 -15.79 17.56 0.12
N ALA A 109 -16.38 18.04 -0.99
CA ALA A 109 -16.88 17.18 -2.05
C ALA A 109 -15.76 16.33 -2.68
N LEU A 110 -14.60 16.93 -2.95
CA LEU A 110 -13.43 16.21 -3.46
C LEU A 110 -12.90 15.17 -2.45
N GLN A 111 -12.94 15.49 -1.16
CA GLN A 111 -12.53 14.56 -0.12
C GLN A 111 -13.48 13.37 -0.01
N GLN A 112 -14.80 13.61 -0.08
CA GLN A 112 -15.81 12.57 -0.11
C GLN A 112 -15.66 11.66 -1.34
N GLU A 113 -15.42 12.24 -2.53
CA GLU A 113 -15.20 11.45 -3.74
C GLU A 113 -13.95 10.56 -3.62
N ARG A 114 -12.86 11.10 -3.06
CA ARG A 114 -11.64 10.31 -2.79
C ARG A 114 -11.90 9.18 -1.81
N GLN A 115 -12.65 9.46 -0.74
CA GLN A 115 -13.03 8.44 0.25
C GLN A 115 -13.90 7.35 -0.39
N ALA A 116 -14.92 7.72 -1.16
CA ALA A 116 -15.77 6.78 -1.87
C ALA A 116 -14.96 5.88 -2.82
N ARG A 117 -14.04 6.46 -3.61
CA ARG A 117 -13.13 5.69 -4.47
C ARG A 117 -12.24 4.73 -3.66
N SER A 118 -11.72 5.18 -2.52
CA SER A 118 -10.89 4.34 -1.65
C SER A 118 -11.67 3.21 -0.98
N GLN A 119 -12.93 3.45 -0.60
CA GLN A 119 -13.81 2.44 0.00
C GLN A 119 -14.15 1.36 -1.02
N LEU A 120 -14.57 1.74 -2.23
CA LEU A 120 -14.84 0.78 -3.31
C LEU A 120 -13.60 -0.07 -3.66
N ALA A 121 -12.41 0.55 -3.69
CA ALA A 121 -11.17 -0.18 -3.88
C ALA A 121 -10.84 -1.10 -2.68
N GLY A 122 -11.13 -0.67 -1.45
CA GLY A 122 -10.93 -1.43 -0.23
C GLY A 122 -11.86 -2.64 -0.11
N GLU A 123 -13.09 -2.54 -0.59
CA GLU A 123 -14.09 -3.63 -0.58
C GLU A 123 -13.74 -4.75 -1.58
N ALA A 124 -13.24 -4.40 -2.77
CA ALA A 124 -12.86 -5.37 -3.79
C ALA A 124 -11.48 -6.01 -3.54
N ALA A 125 -10.54 -5.28 -2.91
CA ALA A 125 -9.19 -5.74 -2.64
C ALA A 125 -9.06 -7.10 -1.91
N PRO A 126 -9.82 -7.41 -0.83
CA PRO A 126 -9.71 -8.69 -0.16
C PRO A 126 -10.16 -9.87 -1.03
N ALA A 127 -11.23 -9.69 -1.81
CA ALA A 127 -11.71 -10.73 -2.73
C ALA A 127 -10.67 -11.03 -3.81
N GLU A 128 -10.07 -9.98 -4.41
CA GLU A 128 -8.98 -10.13 -5.36
C GLU A 128 -7.74 -10.80 -4.74
N ALA A 129 -7.39 -10.44 -3.50
CA ALA A 129 -6.26 -11.05 -2.80
C ALA A 129 -6.48 -12.56 -2.57
N VAL A 130 -7.71 -12.95 -2.19
CA VAL A 130 -8.09 -14.36 -2.04
C VAL A 130 -8.03 -15.08 -3.39
N GLN A 131 -8.51 -14.47 -4.47
CA GLN A 131 -8.41 -15.04 -5.82
C GLN A 131 -6.95 -15.27 -6.22
N ARG A 132 -6.08 -14.27 -6.04
CA ARG A 132 -4.64 -14.40 -6.33
C ARG A 132 -3.98 -15.53 -5.52
N LEU A 133 -4.36 -15.69 -4.25
CA LEU A 133 -3.87 -16.80 -3.42
C LEU A 133 -4.35 -18.16 -3.93
N ARG A 134 -5.61 -18.27 -4.33
CA ARG A 134 -6.17 -19.50 -4.93
C ARG A 134 -5.47 -19.85 -6.23
N GLU A 135 -5.36 -18.91 -7.15
CA GLU A 135 -4.65 -19.09 -8.43
C GLU A 135 -3.19 -19.51 -8.22
N ARG A 136 -2.48 -18.90 -7.25
CA ARG A 136 -1.10 -19.28 -6.93
C ARG A 136 -1.01 -20.71 -6.41
N ARG A 137 -1.96 -21.13 -5.55
CA ARG A 137 -2.02 -22.50 -5.04
C ARG A 137 -2.34 -23.48 -6.17
N GLU A 138 -3.26 -23.13 -7.05
CA GLU A 138 -3.63 -23.96 -8.19
C GLU A 138 -2.47 -24.12 -9.19
N LYS A 139 -1.76 -23.05 -9.54
CA LYS A 139 -0.56 -23.13 -10.38
C LYS A 139 0.53 -24.02 -9.78
N ARG A 140 0.72 -23.94 -8.46
CA ARG A 140 1.65 -24.84 -7.76
C ARG A 140 1.20 -26.29 -7.81
N ARG A 141 -0.11 -26.54 -7.63
CA ARG A 141 -0.68 -27.88 -7.75
C ARG A 141 -0.47 -28.42 -9.17
N GLN A 142 -0.81 -27.63 -10.19
CA GLN A 142 -0.63 -28.00 -11.60
C GLN A 142 0.84 -28.27 -11.94
N ALA A 143 1.78 -27.45 -11.44
CA ALA A 143 3.20 -27.68 -11.66
C ALA A 143 3.68 -29.00 -11.02
N ALA A 144 3.25 -29.31 -9.80
CA ALA A 144 3.56 -30.58 -9.15
C ALA A 144 2.90 -31.78 -9.86
N GLU A 145 1.69 -31.61 -10.39
CA GLU A 145 1.01 -32.64 -11.19
C GLU A 145 1.73 -32.89 -12.51
N ALA A 146 2.18 -31.84 -13.21
CA ALA A 146 2.97 -31.97 -14.44
C ALA A 146 4.34 -32.62 -14.19
N GLU A 147 4.98 -32.34 -13.05
CA GLU A 147 6.23 -33.01 -12.66
C GLU A 147 5.99 -34.51 -12.41
N LEU A 148 4.87 -34.88 -11.77
CA LEU A 148 4.49 -36.28 -11.60
C LEU A 148 4.22 -36.99 -12.92
N GLU A 149 3.50 -36.34 -13.83
CA GLU A 149 3.21 -36.87 -15.15
C GLU A 149 4.50 -37.12 -15.94
N ALA A 150 5.46 -36.19 -15.89
CA ALA A 150 6.77 -36.38 -16.49
C ALA A 150 7.54 -37.58 -15.92
N LEU A 151 7.43 -37.85 -14.61
CA LEU A 151 8.05 -39.03 -13.99
C LEU A 151 7.37 -40.34 -14.41
N VAL A 152 6.05 -40.31 -14.58
CA VAL A 152 5.25 -41.44 -15.06
C VAL A 152 5.59 -41.76 -16.51
N ASP A 153 5.69 -40.74 -17.36
CA ASP A 153 6.02 -40.89 -18.79
C ASP A 153 7.42 -41.45 -19.03
N GLN A 154 8.35 -41.23 -18.09
CA GLN A 154 9.70 -41.80 -18.15
C GLN A 154 9.75 -43.30 -17.84
N GLN A 155 8.68 -43.90 -17.28
CA GLN A 155 8.70 -45.32 -16.95
C GLN A 155 8.34 -46.19 -18.16
N GLU A 156 9.15 -47.21 -18.41
CA GLU A 156 8.90 -48.21 -19.47
C GLU A 156 7.78 -49.19 -19.09
N SER A 157 7.51 -49.35 -17.78
CA SER A 157 6.53 -50.26 -17.21
C SER A 157 5.34 -49.50 -16.64
N SER A 158 4.14 -49.84 -17.11
CA SER A 158 2.88 -49.22 -16.67
C SER A 158 2.55 -49.51 -15.19
N LEU A 159 2.98 -50.66 -14.68
CA LEU A 159 2.77 -51.05 -13.29
C LEU A 159 3.64 -50.20 -12.35
N ASP A 160 4.89 -49.95 -12.74
CA ASP A 160 5.82 -49.12 -11.96
C ASP A 160 5.42 -47.64 -11.99
N ALA A 161 5.00 -47.13 -13.15
CA ALA A 161 4.37 -45.82 -13.29
C ALA A 161 3.20 -45.64 -12.32
N MET A 162 2.29 -46.62 -12.24
CA MET A 162 1.16 -46.59 -11.33
C MET A 162 1.58 -46.63 -9.85
N ASN A 163 2.57 -47.45 -9.50
CA ASN A 163 3.07 -47.53 -8.14
C ASN A 163 3.69 -46.21 -7.68
N ILE A 164 4.48 -45.57 -8.53
CA ILE A 164 5.07 -44.25 -8.27
C ILE A 164 3.97 -43.19 -8.11
N ALA A 165 2.98 -43.17 -9.01
CA ALA A 165 1.86 -42.24 -8.94
C ALA A 165 1.06 -42.39 -7.64
N ARG A 166 0.82 -43.64 -7.18
CA ARG A 166 0.16 -43.95 -5.90
C ARG A 166 0.95 -43.48 -4.69
N MET A 167 2.27 -43.67 -4.68
CA MET A 167 3.11 -43.25 -3.54
C MET A 167 3.17 -41.74 -3.40
N LEU A 168 3.19 -41.02 -4.52
CA LEU A 168 3.41 -39.56 -4.52
C LEU A 168 2.12 -38.74 -4.48
N SER A 169 0.99 -39.28 -4.97
CA SER A 169 -0.27 -38.56 -5.04
C SER A 169 -1.43 -39.35 -4.43
N PRO A 170 -2.08 -38.81 -3.37
CA PRO A 170 -3.27 -39.40 -2.76
C PRO A 170 -4.46 -39.55 -3.71
N ARG A 171 -4.41 -38.92 -4.91
CA ARG A 171 -5.48 -39.04 -5.92
C ARG A 171 -5.53 -40.44 -6.53
N PHE A 172 -4.38 -41.12 -6.63
CA PHE A 172 -4.28 -42.46 -7.21
C PHE A 172 -4.41 -43.57 -6.17
N GLN A 173 -4.54 -43.22 -4.88
CA GLN A 173 -4.72 -44.19 -3.82
C GLN A 173 -6.06 -44.91 -3.99
N GLU A 174 -6.02 -46.24 -4.07
CA GLU A 174 -7.23 -47.06 -4.13
C GLU A 174 -8.07 -46.83 -2.86
N ARG A 175 -9.29 -46.32 -3.06
CA ARG A 175 -10.25 -46.15 -1.99
C ARG A 175 -11.04 -47.44 -1.83
N LEU A 176 -10.55 -48.32 -0.97
CA LEU A 176 -11.33 -49.48 -0.52
C LEU A 176 -12.50 -48.98 0.33
N GLN A 177 -13.68 -48.92 -0.27
CA GLN A 177 -14.92 -48.70 0.47
C GLN A 177 -15.41 -50.05 0.97
N PHE A 178 -15.16 -50.33 2.24
CA PHE A 178 -15.75 -51.49 2.90
C PHE A 178 -17.24 -51.22 3.10
N ALA A 179 -18.08 -52.00 2.42
CA ALA A 179 -19.48 -52.06 2.75
C ALA A 179 -19.60 -52.66 4.16
N PRO A 180 -20.16 -51.94 5.15
CA PRO A 180 -20.31 -52.50 6.48
C PRO A 180 -21.29 -53.69 6.38
N ALA A 181 -20.89 -54.84 6.94
CA ALA A 181 -21.73 -56.04 6.95
C ALA A 181 -23.03 -55.84 7.74
N VAL A 182 -23.03 -54.87 8.66
CA VAL A 182 -24.18 -54.48 9.46
C VAL A 182 -24.50 -53.02 9.16
N ALA A 183 -25.77 -52.73 8.84
CA ALA A 183 -26.22 -51.37 8.61
C ALA A 183 -26.02 -50.51 9.87
N LYS A 184 -25.49 -49.30 9.69
CA LYS A 184 -25.30 -48.35 10.79
C LYS A 184 -26.65 -48.07 11.45
N TYR A 185 -26.71 -48.14 12.79
CA TYR A 185 -27.92 -47.95 13.59
C TYR A 185 -29.01 -49.04 13.45
N SER A 186 -28.66 -50.25 12.99
CA SER A 186 -29.57 -51.39 13.08
C SER A 186 -29.57 -51.98 14.49
N ALA A 187 -30.59 -52.78 14.82
CA ALA A 187 -30.62 -53.55 16.07
C ALA A 187 -29.41 -54.50 16.21
N GLU A 188 -28.84 -54.94 15.10
CA GLU A 188 -27.63 -55.76 15.07
C GLU A 188 -26.37 -54.93 15.37
N ASP A 189 -26.31 -53.68 14.91
CA ASP A 189 -25.22 -52.74 15.21
C ASP A 189 -25.18 -52.43 16.72
N GLU A 190 -26.35 -52.23 17.33
CA GLU A 190 -26.47 -52.06 18.79
C GLU A 190 -26.04 -53.31 19.56
N ARG A 191 -26.46 -54.50 19.12
CA ARG A 191 -26.05 -55.77 19.71
C ARG A 191 -24.54 -55.99 19.63
N VAL A 192 -23.93 -55.70 18.48
CA VAL A 192 -22.47 -55.81 18.28
C VAL A 192 -21.73 -54.82 19.19
N LYS A 193 -22.21 -53.58 19.29
CA LYS A 193 -21.63 -52.58 20.21
C LYS A 193 -21.73 -53.04 21.67
N GLN A 194 -22.85 -53.61 22.08
CA GLN A 194 -23.03 -54.18 23.43
C GLN A 194 -22.04 -55.33 23.69
N LEU A 195 -21.92 -56.29 22.75
CA LEU A 195 -20.99 -57.41 22.86
C LEU A 195 -19.51 -56.96 22.94
N LEU A 196 -19.13 -55.95 22.15
CA LEU A 196 -17.77 -55.40 22.18
C LEU A 196 -17.51 -54.55 23.43
N SER A 197 -18.54 -53.89 23.98
CA SER A 197 -18.43 -53.10 25.20
C SER A 197 -18.25 -53.96 26.46
N THR A 198 -18.75 -55.19 26.44
CA THR A 198 -18.53 -56.14 27.52
C THR A 198 -17.12 -56.73 27.38
N THR A 199 -16.19 -56.24 28.19
CA THR A 199 -14.75 -56.62 28.24
C THR A 199 -14.51 -58.09 28.66
N ARG A 200 -15.54 -58.94 28.66
CA ARG A 200 -15.52 -60.32 29.17
C ARG A 200 -15.59 -61.34 28.04
N ILE A 201 -14.80 -61.14 26.99
CA ILE A 201 -14.52 -62.19 26.00
C ILE A 201 -13.33 -62.99 26.54
N GLY A 202 -13.60 -64.06 27.31
CA GLY A 202 -12.53 -64.96 27.75
C GLY A 202 -12.70 -65.66 29.10
N SER A 203 -13.83 -66.36 29.36
CA SER A 203 -13.90 -67.31 30.47
C SER A 203 -14.50 -68.66 30.04
N TYR A 204 -13.98 -69.24 28.95
CA TYR A 204 -14.36 -70.59 28.50
C TYR A 204 -13.27 -71.64 28.71
N TYR A 205 -12.23 -71.32 29.47
CA TYR A 205 -11.33 -72.32 30.05
C TYR A 205 -10.96 -71.87 31.46
N GLN A 206 -11.76 -72.31 32.43
CA GLN A 206 -11.38 -72.37 33.84
C GLN A 206 -11.88 -73.69 34.40
#